data_AF-A0A1A8XNM2-F1
#
_entry.id   AF-A0A1A8XNM2-F1
#
_cell.length_a   1.000
_cell.length_b   1.000
_cell.length_c   1.000
_cell.angle_alpha   90.00
_cell.angle_beta   90.00
_cell.angle_gamma   90.00
#
_symmetry.space_group_name_H-M   'P 1'
#
loop_
_entity.id
_entity.type
_entity.pdbx_description
1 polymer ?
#
loop_
_entity_poly.entity_id
_entity_poly.type
_entity_poly.pdbx_seq_one_letter_code
_entity_poly.pdbx_strand_id
1 'polypeptide(L)' 'MKHRLEQNGAQRETTAALPVATVAGRMVRVLTPDQRRADIKAFGREIRDSKQSAADFLRRAGLIDECGQLTEPYRR' A
#
# COMPACT_ATOMS: atom_id res chain seq x y z
N MET A 1 38.66 -54.76 -25.20
CA MET A 1 37.48 -54.21 -24.50
C MET A 1 37.83 -52.77 -24.09
N LYS A 2 37.80 -51.80 -25.01
CA LYS A 2 36.76 -50.76 -25.19
C LYS A 2 36.26 -50.17 -23.87
N HIS A 3 36.55 -48.88 -23.63
CA HIS A 3 35.69 -47.79 -23.12
C HIS A 3 36.63 -46.61 -22.80
N ARG A 4 36.92 -45.70 -23.76
CA ARG A 4 36.11 -44.56 -24.27
C ARG A 4 35.86 -43.50 -23.18
N LEU A 5 36.45 -42.31 -23.41
CA LEU A 5 35.99 -40.92 -23.15
C LEU A 5 35.04 -40.70 -21.96
N GLU A 6 35.19 -39.66 -21.15
CA GLU A 6 34.74 -38.32 -21.52
C GLU A 6 35.46 -37.27 -20.65
N GLN A 7 35.95 -36.23 -21.32
CA GLN A 7 36.29 -34.94 -20.72
C GLN A 7 35.01 -34.31 -20.16
N ASN A 8 34.97 -33.96 -18.88
CA ASN A 8 33.91 -33.10 -18.35
C ASN A 8 34.51 -31.74 -17.97
N GLY A 9 34.45 -30.82 -18.93
CA GLY A 9 34.73 -29.42 -18.72
C GLY A 9 33.74 -28.86 -17.72
N ALA A 10 34.23 -28.47 -16.55
CA ALA A 10 33.48 -27.67 -15.60
C ALA A 10 33.34 -26.24 -16.15
N GLN A 11 32.44 -26.06 -17.12
CA GLN A 11 31.85 -24.76 -17.41
C GLN A 11 31.02 -24.38 -16.19
N ARG A 12 31.62 -23.57 -15.31
CA ARG A 12 30.87 -22.82 -14.30
C ARG A 12 29.97 -21.85 -15.07
N GLU A 13 28.72 -22.25 -15.29
CA GLU A 13 27.65 -21.31 -15.60
C GLU A 13 27.48 -20.40 -14.40
N THR A 14 28.18 -19.28 -14.42
CA THR A 14 27.86 -18.14 -13.58
C THR A 14 26.51 -17.63 -14.06
N THR A 15 25.43 -18.15 -13.50
CA THR A 15 24.09 -17.58 -13.68
C THR A 15 24.14 -16.18 -13.08
N ALA A 16 24.36 -15.18 -13.94
CA ALA A 16 24.25 -13.79 -13.55
C ALA A 16 22.83 -13.56 -13.05
N ALA A 17 22.68 -13.34 -11.74
CA ALA A 17 21.42 -12.91 -11.17
C ALA A 17 21.04 -11.58 -11.82
N LEU A 18 19.96 -11.59 -12.61
CA LEU A 18 19.39 -10.37 -13.14
C LEU A 18 19.01 -9.45 -11.96
N PRO A 19 19.30 -8.14 -12.05
CA PRO A 19 18.91 -7.21 -11.00
C PRO A 19 17.39 -7.18 -10.90
N VAL A 20 16.84 -7.81 -9.86
CA VAL A 20 15.43 -7.67 -9.51
C VAL A 20 15.25 -6.23 -9.06
N ALA A 21 14.51 -5.45 -9.85
CA ALA A 21 14.06 -4.14 -9.41
C ALA A 21 13.24 -4.32 -8.13
N THR A 22 13.76 -3.87 -7.00
CA THR A 22 13.00 -3.80 -5.75
C THR A 22 11.88 -2.79 -5.93
N VAL A 23 10.68 -3.31 -6.25
CA VAL A 23 9.46 -2.51 -6.15
C VAL A 23 9.27 -2.19 -4.67
N ALA A 24 9.35 -0.90 -4.32
CA ALA A 24 9.06 -0.45 -2.97
C ALA A 24 7.57 -0.69 -2.67
N GLY A 25 7.26 -1.86 -2.13
CA GLY A 25 5.92 -2.18 -1.66
C GLY A 25 5.61 -1.44 -0.37
N ARG A 26 4.38 -0.93 -0.24
CA ARG A 26 3.88 -0.45 1.05
C ARG A 26 3.52 -1.65 1.91
N MET A 27 4.16 -1.81 3.07
CA MET A 27 3.72 -2.80 4.05
C MET A 27 2.34 -2.42 4.56
N VAL A 28 1.40 -3.38 4.52
CA VAL A 28 0.04 -3.20 5.00
C VAL A 28 -0.26 -4.21 6.10
N ARG A 29 -1.08 -3.82 7.07
CA ARG A 29 -1.59 -4.69 8.12
C ARG A 29 -2.95 -5.24 7.69
N VAL A 30 -3.09 -6.57 7.64
CA VAL A 30 -4.39 -7.22 7.41
C VAL A 30 -5.18 -7.20 8.71
N LEU A 31 -6.42 -6.70 8.63
CA LEU A 31 -7.37 -6.69 9.74
C LEU A 31 -8.47 -7.73 9.50
N THR A 32 -8.91 -8.41 10.56
CA THR A 32 -10.13 -9.21 10.51
C THR A 32 -11.36 -8.30 10.33
N PRO A 33 -12.52 -8.82 9.89
CA PRO A 33 -13.73 -8.02 9.78
C PRO A 33 -14.12 -7.29 11.08
N ASP A 34 -13.96 -7.93 12.24
CA ASP A 34 -14.24 -7.30 13.54
C ASP A 34 -13.25 -6.19 13.88
N GLN A 35 -11.96 -6.41 13.63
CA GLN A 35 -10.94 -5.38 13.83
C GLN A 35 -11.20 -4.17 12.94
N ARG A 36 -11.57 -4.39 11.68
CA ARG A 36 -11.94 -3.31 10.76
C ARG A 36 -13.17 -2.54 11.24
N ARG A 37 -14.20 -3.23 11.76
CA ARG A 37 -15.38 -2.58 12.35
C ARG A 37 -15.02 -1.73 13.56
N ALA A 38 -14.16 -2.25 14.45
CA ALA A 38 -13.70 -1.52 15.63
C ALA A 38 -12.91 -0.27 15.26
N ASP A 39 -12.00 -0.40 14.29
CA ASP A 39 -11.17 0.70 13.77
C ASP A 39 -12.02 1.83 13.16
N ILE A 40 -12.98 1.49 12.29
CA ILE A 40 -13.92 2.47 11.72
C ILE A 40 -14.73 3.17 12.81
N LYS A 41 -15.16 2.45 13.85
CA LYS A 41 -15.89 3.05 14.98
C LYS A 41 -15.01 4.00 15.79
N ALA A 42 -13.75 3.63 16.04
CA ALA A 42 -12.79 4.46 16.76
C ALA A 42 -12.49 5.75 15.98
N PHE A 43 -12.17 5.60 14.69
CA PHE A 43 -11.98 6.72 13.77
C PHE A 43 -13.19 7.65 13.74
N GLY A 44 -14.40 7.09 13.62
CA GLY A 44 -15.64 7.87 13.64
C GLY A 44 -15.94 8.56 14.97
N ARG A 45 -15.33 8.13 16.10
CA ARG A 45 -15.41 8.88 17.37
C ARG A 45 -14.49 10.10 17.32
N GLU A 46 -13.24 9.92 16.94
CA GLU A 46 -12.25 11.00 16.80
C GLU A 46 -12.75 12.13 15.89
N ILE A 47 -13.34 11.79 14.73
CA ILE A 47 -13.89 12.79 13.81
C ILE A 47 -15.12 13.51 14.39
N ARG A 48 -15.89 12.86 15.29
CA ARG A 48 -17.09 13.45 15.91
C ARG A 48 -16.81 14.24 17.18
N ASP A 49 -15.58 14.27 17.68
CA ASP A 49 -15.23 15.00 18.91
C ASP A 49 -15.56 16.50 18.81
N SER A 50 -15.46 17.10 17.62
CA SER A 50 -15.84 18.49 17.42
C SER A 50 -16.27 18.79 15.97
N LYS A 51 -16.95 19.93 15.77
CA LYS A 51 -17.23 20.44 14.42
C LYS A 51 -15.94 20.73 13.64
N GLN A 52 -14.89 21.14 14.34
CA GLN A 52 -13.59 21.45 13.74
C GLN A 52 -12.89 20.19 13.22
N SER A 53 -12.83 19.12 14.02
CA SER A 53 -12.21 17.86 13.60
C SER A 53 -12.95 17.22 12.41
N ALA A 54 -14.28 17.35 12.36
CA ALA A 54 -15.06 16.97 11.20
C ALA A 54 -14.73 17.80 9.95
N ALA A 55 -14.67 19.14 10.08
CA ALA A 55 -14.32 20.01 8.96
C ALA A 55 -12.90 19.74 8.44
N ASP A 56 -11.92 19.55 9.32
CA ASP A 56 -10.54 19.24 8.93
C ASP A 56 -10.41 17.89 8.26
N PHE A 57 -11.22 16.91 8.65
CA PHE A 57 -11.33 15.64 7.93
C PHE A 57 -11.89 15.83 6.52
N LEU A 58 -13.03 16.54 6.39
CA LEU A 58 -13.65 16.79 5.09
C LEU A 58 -12.74 17.59 4.16
N ARG A 59 -11.96 18.54 4.69
CA ARG A 59 -10.98 19.31 3.93
C ARG A 59 -9.81 18.45 3.45
N ARG A 60 -9.24 17.61 4.32
CA ARG A 60 -8.18 16.64 3.94
C ARG A 60 -8.66 15.63 2.90
N ALA A 61 -9.94 15.28 2.93
CA ALA A 61 -10.57 14.43 1.93
C ALA A 61 -10.87 15.16 0.61
N GLY A 62 -10.64 16.47 0.54
CA GLY A 62 -10.92 17.28 -0.64
C GLY A 62 -12.40 17.44 -0.94
N LEU A 63 -13.28 17.27 0.05
CA LEU A 63 -14.74 17.38 -0.08
C LEU A 63 -15.24 18.80 0.18
N ILE A 64 -14.51 19.56 1.01
CA ILE A 64 -14.77 20.97 1.26
C ILE A 64 -13.48 21.78 1.12
N ASP A 65 -13.62 23.06 0.77
CA ASP A 65 -12.53 24.02 0.69
C ASP A 65 -12.18 24.64 2.07
N GLU A 66 -11.26 25.60 2.08
CA GLU A 66 -10.84 26.31 3.28
C GLU A 66 -11.98 27.10 3.93
N CYS A 67 -12.92 27.59 3.11
CA CYS A 67 -14.12 28.30 3.54
C CYS A 67 -15.24 27.35 4.02
N GLY A 68 -15.03 26.04 3.97
CA GLY A 68 -16.01 25.02 4.34
C GLY A 68 -17.12 24.80 3.32
N GLN A 69 -16.95 25.29 2.08
CA GLN A 69 -17.87 25.06 0.98
C GLN A 69 -17.50 23.80 0.23
N LEU A 70 -18.48 23.16 -0.41
CA LEU A 70 -18.23 21.96 -1.22
C LEU A 70 -17.25 22.25 -2.37
N THR A 71 -16.35 21.30 -2.61
CA THR A 71 -15.47 21.30 -3.78
C THR A 71 -16.19 20.73 -5.00
N GLU A 72 -15.72 21.05 -6.21
CA GLU A 72 -16.17 20.37 -7.43
C GLU A 72 -15.88 18.86 -7.35
N PRO A 73 -16.77 17.97 -7.84
CA PRO A 73 -18.04 18.21 -8.55
C PRO A 73 -19.27 18.30 -7.63
N TYR A 74 -19.06 18.43 -6.31
CA TYR A 74 -20.13 18.45 -5.32
C TYR A 74 -20.75 19.85 -5.14
N ARG A 75 -19.99 20.89 -5.51
CA ARG A 75 -20.46 22.27 -5.63
C ARG A 75 -21.41 22.35 -6.84
N ARG A 76 -22.61 22.88 -6.66
CA ARG A 76 -23.58 23.15 -7.73
C ARG A 76 -23.55 24.61 -8.13
#